data_AF-A0AAV4E8I0-F1
#
_entry.id   AF-A0AAV4E8I0-F1
#
_cell.length_a   1.000
_cell.length_b   1.000
_cell.length_c   1.000
_cell.angle_alpha   90.00
_cell.angle_beta   90.00
_cell.angle_gamma   90.00
#
_symmetry.space_group_name_H-M   'P 1'
#
loop_
_entity.id
_entity.type
_entity.pdbx_description
1 polymer ?
#
loop_
_entity_poly.entity_id
_entity_poly.type
_entity_poly.pdbx_seq_one_letter_code
_entity_poly.pdbx_strand_id
1 'polypeptide(L)'
;MVKGQAYLKSNINASGAYGYVFNGKTVANANSTAEAIIALSSKRATVKYANGYFTTKQAASPLRAMLGYVNKTGSIKGATSQLIGVGQVNLATAAYRQALKGHSVYTVK
;
A
#
# COMPACT_ATOMS: atom_id res chain seq x y z
N MET A 1 -14.76 6.39 11.60
CA MET A 1 -13.81 6.20 10.46
C MET A 1 -14.18 7.18 9.36
N VAL A 2 -13.23 7.90 8.77
CA VAL A 2 -13.52 8.72 7.59
C VAL A 2 -13.77 7.83 6.36
N LYS A 3 -14.56 8.30 5.37
CA LYS A 3 -15.00 7.49 4.21
C LYS A 3 -13.86 6.73 3.52
N GLY A 4 -12.70 7.36 3.33
CA GLY A 4 -11.53 6.71 2.71
C GLY A 4 -10.95 5.54 3.52
N GLN A 5 -10.92 5.62 4.86
CA GLN A 5 -10.42 4.53 5.70
C GLN A 5 -11.37 3.34 5.70
N ALA A 6 -12.69 3.61 5.70
CA ALA A 6 -13.69 2.56 5.56
C ALA A 6 -13.56 1.87 4.20
N TYR A 7 -13.35 2.63 3.12
CA TYR A 7 -13.09 2.09 1.80
C TYR A 7 -11.86 1.17 1.79
N LEU A 8 -10.73 1.61 2.34
CA LEU A 8 -9.53 0.77 2.42
C LEU A 8 -9.78 -0.51 3.22
N LYS A 9 -10.44 -0.42 4.37
CA LYS A 9 -10.77 -1.60 5.18
C LYS A 9 -11.65 -2.60 4.42
N SER A 10 -12.61 -2.14 3.62
CA SER A 10 -13.53 -3.01 2.88
C SER A 10 -12.93 -3.61 1.60
N ASN A 11 -11.90 -2.97 1.02
CA ASN A 11 -11.35 -3.35 -0.29
C ASN A 11 -9.97 -4.03 -0.21
N ILE A 12 -9.45 -4.27 0.99
CA ILE A 12 -8.22 -5.05 1.14
C ILE A 12 -8.47 -6.51 0.76
N ASN A 13 -7.64 -7.07 -0.11
CA ASN A 13 -7.74 -8.49 -0.47
C ASN A 13 -7.27 -9.38 0.67
N ALA A 14 -7.65 -10.66 0.62
CA ALA A 14 -7.18 -11.68 1.55
C ALA A 14 -5.65 -11.81 1.58
N SER A 15 -4.95 -11.50 0.48
CA SER A 15 -3.47 -11.45 0.45
C SER A 15 -2.86 -10.30 1.25
N GLY A 16 -3.66 -9.31 1.67
CA GLY A 16 -3.21 -8.04 2.24
C GLY A 16 -2.93 -6.95 1.20
N ALA A 17 -3.00 -7.26 -0.10
CA ALA A 17 -2.78 -6.32 -1.17
C ALA A 17 -4.06 -5.56 -1.57
N TYR A 18 -3.87 -4.40 -2.19
CA TYR A 18 -4.91 -3.66 -2.88
C TYR A 18 -4.76 -3.82 -4.40
N GLY A 19 -5.81 -3.49 -5.13
CA GLY A 19 -5.86 -3.65 -6.58
C GLY A 19 -6.98 -2.84 -7.21
N TYR A 20 -7.18 -3.07 -8.50
CA TYR A 20 -8.31 -2.53 -9.26
C TYR A 20 -9.23 -3.67 -9.70
N VAL A 21 -10.45 -3.33 -10.09
CA VAL A 21 -11.38 -4.28 -10.70
C VAL A 21 -11.28 -4.17 -12.22
N PHE A 22 -11.05 -5.29 -12.88
CA PHE A 22 -11.05 -5.39 -14.34
C PHE A 22 -11.86 -6.61 -14.76
N ASN A 23 -12.85 -6.42 -15.63
CA ASN A 23 -13.81 -7.46 -16.05
C ASN A 23 -14.41 -8.22 -14.85
N GLY A 24 -14.84 -7.49 -13.82
CA GLY A 24 -15.45 -8.07 -12.61
C GLY A 24 -14.49 -8.84 -11.69
N LYS A 25 -13.18 -8.90 -12.01
CA LYS A 25 -12.16 -9.57 -11.20
C LYS A 25 -11.25 -8.55 -10.55
N THR A 26 -10.96 -8.76 -9.26
CA THR A 26 -9.98 -7.94 -8.55
C THR A 26 -8.57 -8.37 -8.95
N VAL A 27 -7.79 -7.42 -9.45
CA VAL A 27 -6.38 -7.58 -9.84
C VAL A 27 -5.50 -6.88 -8.81
N ALA A 28 -5.05 -7.63 -7.81
CA ALA A 28 -4.14 -7.13 -6.79
C ALA A 28 -2.74 -6.84 -7.36
N ASN A 29 -2.14 -5.71 -7.01
CA ASN A 29 -0.86 -5.26 -7.55
C ASN A 29 -0.07 -4.37 -6.57
N ALA A 30 1.21 -4.12 -6.89
CA ALA A 30 2.10 -3.32 -6.06
C ALA A 30 1.65 -1.86 -5.96
N ASN A 31 1.28 -1.24 -7.08
CA ASN A 31 0.98 0.19 -7.22
C ASN A 31 -0.23 0.62 -6.40
N SER A 32 -1.37 -0.08 -6.53
CA SER A 32 -2.56 0.17 -5.71
C SER A 32 -2.29 -0.09 -4.23
N THR A 33 -1.46 -1.08 -3.91
CA THR A 33 -1.05 -1.35 -2.52
C THR A 33 -0.16 -0.23 -1.98
N ALA A 34 0.74 0.32 -2.80
CA ALA A 34 1.59 1.45 -2.45
C ALA A 34 0.75 2.70 -2.13
N GLU A 35 -0.25 3.02 -2.94
CA GLU A 35 -1.18 4.13 -2.69
C GLU A 35 -1.94 3.97 -1.37
N ALA A 36 -2.40 2.76 -1.06
CA ALA A 36 -3.05 2.48 0.22
C ALA A 36 -2.09 2.65 1.41
N ILE A 37 -0.84 2.19 1.29
CA ILE A 37 0.19 2.38 2.33
C ILE A 37 0.46 3.87 2.56
N ILE A 38 0.58 4.65 1.49
CA ILE A 38 0.74 6.10 1.55
C ILE A 38 -0.43 6.73 2.32
N ALA A 39 -1.66 6.39 1.95
CA ALA A 39 -2.86 6.90 2.60
C ALA A 39 -2.91 6.54 4.09
N LEU A 40 -2.58 5.29 4.45
CA LEU A 40 -2.52 4.83 5.84
C LEU A 40 -1.41 5.51 6.64
N SER A 41 -0.30 5.85 5.98
CA SER A 41 0.86 6.53 6.59
C SER A 41 0.62 8.02 6.83
N SER A 42 -0.42 8.61 6.25
CA SER A 42 -0.72 10.05 6.43
C SER A 42 -1.16 10.44 7.85
N LYS A 43 -1.59 9.49 8.70
CA LYS A 43 -2.09 9.75 10.05
C LYS A 43 -1.58 8.72 11.06
N ARG A 44 -1.22 9.19 12.25
CA ARG A 44 -0.75 8.35 13.37
C ARG A 44 -1.75 7.26 13.76
N ALA A 45 -3.05 7.54 13.67
CA ALA A 45 -4.09 6.57 14.00
C ALA A 45 -4.16 5.38 13.02
N THR A 46 -3.70 5.56 11.77
CA THR A 46 -3.80 4.55 10.70
C THR A 46 -2.48 3.94 10.28
N VAL A 47 -1.34 4.55 10.62
CA VAL A 47 -0.01 4.04 10.21
C VAL A 47 0.22 2.59 10.64
N LYS A 48 -0.36 2.17 11.77
CA LYS A 48 -0.31 0.78 12.25
C LYS A 48 -0.88 -0.23 11.26
N TYR A 49 -1.81 0.17 10.39
CA TYR A 49 -2.42 -0.70 9.39
C TYR A 49 -1.62 -0.80 8.09
N ALA A 50 -0.61 0.07 7.88
CA ALA A 50 0.27 -0.04 6.72
C ALA A 50 1.18 -1.27 6.82
N ASN A 51 1.67 -1.56 8.03
CA ASN A 51 2.47 -2.76 8.33
C ASN A 51 1.82 -3.65 9.41
N GLY A 52 0.50 -3.62 9.47
CA GLY A 52 -0.30 -4.45 10.35
C GLY A 52 -1.58 -4.88 9.65
N TYR A 53 -2.47 -5.53 10.37
CA TYR A 53 -3.70 -6.07 9.78
C TYR A 53 -4.84 -5.10 10.03
N PHE A 54 -5.54 -4.75 8.96
CA PHE A 54 -6.73 -3.89 9.02
C PHE A 54 -8.00 -4.71 9.28
N THR A 55 -7.97 -5.98 8.87
CA THR A 55 -9.01 -6.99 9.10
C THR A 55 -8.36 -8.32 9.48
N THR A 56 -9.14 -9.23 10.06
CA THR A 56 -8.69 -10.58 10.44
C THR A 56 -8.51 -11.54 9.27
N LYS A 57 -8.96 -11.15 8.05
CA LYS A 57 -8.95 -12.01 6.86
C LYS A 57 -7.67 -11.88 6.01
N GLN A 58 -6.75 -11.02 6.43
CA GLN A 58 -5.50 -10.78 5.71
C GLN A 58 -4.43 -11.81 6.07
N ALA A 59 -3.80 -12.39 5.06
CA ALA A 59 -2.63 -13.26 5.22
C ALA A 59 -1.32 -12.48 5.43
N ALA A 60 -1.29 -11.18 5.08
CA ALA A 60 -0.15 -10.31 5.26
C ALA A 60 -0.57 -8.84 5.47
N SER A 61 0.36 -8.03 5.99
CA SER A 61 0.19 -6.58 6.01
C SER A 61 0.28 -6.01 4.58
N PRO A 62 -0.31 -4.83 4.31
CA PRO A 62 -0.15 -4.17 3.02
C PRO A 62 1.31 -4.01 2.60
N LEU A 63 2.19 -3.59 3.52
CA LEU A 63 3.62 -3.44 3.25
C LEU A 63 4.27 -4.76 2.82
N ARG A 64 4.01 -5.86 3.55
CA ARG A 64 4.54 -7.18 3.21
C ARG A 64 3.98 -7.69 1.88
N ALA A 65 2.69 -7.47 1.62
CA ALA A 65 2.05 -7.85 0.38
C ALA A 65 2.63 -7.08 -0.83
N MET A 66 2.83 -5.76 -0.70
CA MET A 66 3.48 -4.92 -1.72
C MET A 66 4.88 -5.41 -2.05
N LEU A 67 5.70 -5.70 -1.03
CA LEU A 67 7.07 -6.20 -1.20
C LEU A 67 7.10 -7.58 -1.89
N GLY A 68 6.04 -8.39 -1.76
CA GLY A 68 5.89 -9.65 -2.49
C GLY A 68 5.76 -9.49 -4.01
N TYR A 69 5.48 -8.29 -4.51
CA TYR A 69 5.49 -7.97 -5.95
C TYR A 69 6.85 -7.46 -6.44
N VAL A 70 7.84 -7.26 -5.56
CA VAL A 70 9.18 -6.84 -5.94
C VAL A 70 9.99 -8.08 -6.33
N ASN A 71 10.47 -8.13 -7.57
CA ASN A 71 11.36 -9.19 -8.04
C ASN A 71 12.75 -9.03 -7.41
N LYS A 72 13.56 -10.09 -7.48
CA LYS A 72 14.97 -10.05 -7.03
C LYS A 72 15.81 -8.94 -7.69
N THR A 73 15.42 -8.50 -8.89
CA THR A 73 16.08 -7.41 -9.63
C THR A 73 15.64 -6.01 -9.19
N GLY A 74 14.72 -5.89 -8.23
CA GLY A 74 14.11 -4.62 -7.83
C GLY A 74 12.97 -4.15 -8.76
N SER A 75 12.76 -4.82 -9.89
CA SER A 75 11.61 -4.57 -10.78
C SER A 75 10.29 -4.99 -10.13
N ILE A 76 9.19 -4.36 -10.55
CA ILE A 76 7.85 -4.63 -10.05
C ILE A 76 7.13 -5.61 -10.97
N LYS A 77 6.68 -6.74 -10.40
CA LYS A 77 5.90 -7.76 -11.09
C LYS A 77 4.59 -7.18 -11.62
N GLY A 78 4.36 -7.32 -12.93
CA GLY A 78 3.13 -6.90 -13.60
C GLY A 78 2.97 -5.39 -13.74
N ALA A 79 4.02 -4.60 -13.51
CA ALA A 79 3.95 -3.16 -13.75
C ALA A 79 4.02 -2.85 -15.25
N THR A 80 3.03 -2.10 -15.75
CA THR A 80 3.00 -1.57 -17.12
C THR A 80 4.20 -0.67 -17.42
N SER A 81 4.65 0.10 -16.42
CA SER A 81 5.87 0.90 -16.47
C SER A 81 6.69 0.64 -15.20
N GLN A 82 7.93 0.18 -15.38
CA GLN A 82 8.84 -0.06 -14.26
C GLN A 82 9.20 1.25 -13.54
N LEU A 83 9.32 2.36 -14.26
CA LEU A 83 9.59 3.66 -13.67
C LEU A 83 8.49 4.06 -12.68
N ILE A 84 7.22 3.94 -13.08
CA ILE A 84 6.07 4.26 -12.22
C ILE A 84 5.95 3.24 -11.08
N GLY A 85 6.08 1.96 -11.39
CA GLY A 85 6.09 0.85 -10.42
C GLY A 85 7.06 1.07 -9.27
N VAL A 86 8.34 1.17 -9.61
CA VAL A 86 9.41 1.35 -8.64
C VAL A 86 9.25 2.68 -7.90
N GLY A 87 8.89 3.76 -8.61
CA GLY A 87 8.66 5.07 -8.02
C GLY A 87 7.60 5.04 -6.90
N GLN A 88 6.44 4.45 -7.15
CA GLN A 88 5.37 4.37 -6.15
C GLN A 88 5.73 3.46 -4.97
N VAL A 89 6.36 2.31 -5.21
CA VAL A 89 6.80 1.38 -4.15
C VAL A 89 7.84 2.04 -3.23
N ASN A 90 8.79 2.78 -3.81
CA ASN A 90 9.79 3.52 -3.04
C ASN A 90 9.14 4.65 -2.23
N LEU A 91 8.22 5.41 -2.83
CA LEU A 91 7.49 6.47 -2.13
C LEU A 91 6.68 5.91 -0.96
N ALA A 92 5.96 4.80 -1.14
CA ALA A 92 5.19 4.17 -0.07
C ALA A 92 6.07 3.69 1.09
N THR A 93 7.23 3.09 0.76
CA THR A 93 8.20 2.65 1.78
C THR A 93 8.75 3.85 2.55
N ALA A 94 9.09 4.94 1.86
CA ALA A 94 9.54 6.18 2.50
C ALA A 94 8.43 6.81 3.37
N ALA A 95 7.20 6.85 2.87
CA ALA A 95 6.05 7.40 3.57
C ALA A 95 5.79 6.70 4.90
N TYR A 96 5.78 5.37 4.88
CA TYR A 96 5.64 4.57 6.09
C TYR A 96 6.78 4.84 7.08
N ARG A 97 8.03 4.82 6.61
CA ARG A 97 9.21 5.07 7.47
C ARG A 97 9.18 6.45 8.12
N GLN A 98 8.77 7.49 7.39
CA GLN A 98 8.68 8.84 7.94
C GLN A 98 7.50 8.98 8.91
N ALA A 99 6.36 8.35 8.61
CA ALA A 99 5.21 8.35 9.50
C ALA A 99 5.52 7.72 10.87
N LEU A 100 6.38 6.69 10.91
CA LEU A 100 6.87 6.11 12.18
C LEU A 100 7.69 7.09 13.02
N LYS A 101 8.33 8.07 12.39
CA LYS A 101 9.07 9.15 13.07
C LYS A 101 8.20 10.36 13.41
N GLY A 102 6.90 10.30 13.13
CA GLY A 102 6.01 11.44 13.27
C GLY A 102 6.20 12.53 12.20
N HIS A 103 6.91 12.21 11.10
CA HIS A 103 7.15 13.13 9.99
C HIS A 103 6.24 12.78 8.80
N SER A 104 5.73 13.78 8.10
CA SER A 104 5.02 13.58 6.83
C SER A 104 5.98 13.75 5.66
N VAL A 105 5.88 12.88 4.66
CA VAL A 105 6.55 13.04 3.35
C VAL A 105 5.89 14.11 2.48
N TYR A 106 4.66 14.51 2.81
CA TYR A 106 3.88 15.52 2.07
C TYR A 106 3.91 16.89 2.73
N THR A 107 4.81 17.15 3.68
CA THR A 107 5.00 18.51 4.17
C THR A 107 5.71 19.31 3.07
N VAL A 108 4.93 19.86 2.16
CA VAL A 108 5.37 21.00 1.34
C VAL A 108 5.53 22.16 2.33
N LYS A 109 6.77 22.65 2.48
CA LYS A 109 7.04 23.86 3.24
C LYS A 109 6.42 25.06 2.55
#